data_AF-A0A2U1XJB4-F1
#
_entry.id   AF-A0A2U1XJB4-F1
#
_cell.length_a   1.000
_cell.length_b   1.000
_cell.length_c   1.000
_cell.angle_alpha   90.00
_cell.angle_beta   90.00
_cell.angle_gamma   90.00
#
_symmetry.space_group_name_H-M   'P 1'
#
loop_
_entity.id
_entity.type
_entity.pdbx_description
1 polymer ?
#
loop_
_entity_poly.entity_id
_entity_poly.type
_entity_poly.pdbx_seq_one_letter_code
_entity_poly.pdbx_strand_id
1 'polypeptide(L)'
;MTEWANATSDYMGKAADAFRTAFGLSDSISISSGRAGAAMMDAVAASRGIVKPKPPPALAEAGEGEVGATAEDREADTGFIGLSITDRQDSRFGHKLDMAFNRAAGIASDSMTLVWVDDRQGAGELARKVGAGRLAKMLPNDSGEDASIFAVTDGATGPNAKVAAMIRSVGMDDLATSALAIIKAVGRYLPGLTGGGTGSR
;
A
#
# COMPACT_ATOMS: atom_id res chain seq x y z
N MET A 1 -7.19 -22.76 -20.74
CA MET A 1 -7.22 -22.45 -19.29
C MET A 1 -5.81 -22.33 -18.70
N THR A 2 -4.89 -23.27 -18.93
CA THR A 2 -3.50 -23.21 -18.45
C THR A 2 -2.74 -21.96 -18.91
N GLU A 3 -2.93 -21.52 -20.15
CA GLU A 3 -2.28 -20.31 -20.69
C GLU A 3 -2.71 -19.02 -19.97
N TRP A 4 -4.00 -18.91 -19.61
CA TRP A 4 -4.52 -17.79 -18.84
C TRP A 4 -3.95 -17.77 -17.42
N ALA A 5 -3.96 -18.91 -16.73
CA ALA A 5 -3.39 -19.02 -15.39
C ALA A 5 -1.89 -18.67 -15.37
N ASN A 6 -1.13 -19.12 -16.38
CA ASN A 6 0.28 -18.79 -16.53
C ASN A 6 0.49 -17.30 -16.80
N ALA A 7 -0.29 -16.69 -17.69
CA ALA A 7 -0.20 -15.26 -17.99
C ALA A 7 -0.55 -14.40 -16.76
N THR A 8 -1.55 -14.81 -15.97
CA THR A 8 -1.91 -14.17 -14.70
C THR A 8 -0.77 -14.26 -13.69
N SER A 9 -0.18 -15.44 -13.52
CA SER A 9 0.94 -15.62 -12.60
C SER A 9 2.19 -14.83 -13.02
N ASP A 10 2.49 -14.80 -14.32
CA ASP A 10 3.59 -14.02 -14.89
C ASP A 10 3.38 -12.51 -14.70
N TYR A 11 2.15 -12.02 -14.92
CA TYR A 11 1.81 -10.63 -14.64
C TYR A 11 2.04 -10.28 -13.17
N MET A 12 1.57 -11.10 -12.22
CA MET A 12 1.72 -10.84 -10.79
C MET A 12 3.20 -10.81 -10.36
N GLY A 13 4.02 -11.72 -10.91
CA GLY A 13 5.48 -11.69 -10.70
C GLY A 13 6.10 -10.40 -11.22
N LYS A 14 5.82 -10.03 -12.48
CA LYS A 14 6.33 -8.80 -13.09
C LYS A 14 5.87 -7.53 -12.37
N ALA A 15 4.62 -7.49 -11.90
CA ALA A 15 4.09 -6.36 -11.14
C ALA A 15 4.80 -6.21 -9.79
N ALA A 16 5.05 -7.33 -9.09
CA ALA A 16 5.83 -7.33 -7.85
C ALA A 16 7.27 -6.84 -8.10
N ASP A 17 7.94 -7.35 -9.13
CA ASP A 17 9.32 -6.95 -9.49
C ASP A 17 9.41 -5.47 -9.88
N ALA A 18 8.41 -4.99 -10.64
CA ALA A 18 8.26 -3.57 -10.98
C ALA A 18 8.14 -2.70 -9.73
N PHE A 19 7.36 -3.15 -8.74
CA PHE A 19 7.18 -2.45 -7.48
C PHE A 19 8.46 -2.47 -6.63
N ARG A 20 9.11 -3.62 -6.49
CA ARG A 20 10.41 -3.72 -5.80
C ARG A 20 11.43 -2.77 -6.40
N THR A 21 11.56 -2.78 -7.72
CA THR A 21 12.50 -1.91 -8.44
C THR A 21 12.13 -0.43 -8.29
N ALA A 22 10.85 -0.08 -8.24
CA ALA A 22 10.41 1.31 -8.08
C ALA A 22 10.78 1.89 -6.71
N PHE A 23 10.88 1.04 -5.68
CA PHE A 23 11.10 1.46 -4.29
C PHE A 23 12.39 0.91 -3.66
N GLY A 24 13.28 0.31 -4.46
CA GLY A 24 14.56 -0.23 -4.00
C GLY A 24 14.43 -1.37 -2.98
N LEU A 25 13.40 -2.20 -3.11
CA LEU A 25 13.16 -3.35 -2.22
C LEU A 25 13.98 -4.57 -2.67
N SER A 26 14.40 -5.39 -1.70
CA SER A 26 15.06 -6.68 -1.94
C SER A 26 14.12 -7.69 -2.60
N ASP A 27 14.68 -8.61 -3.39
CA ASP A 27 13.95 -9.74 -3.97
C ASP A 27 13.39 -10.71 -2.92
N SER A 28 13.98 -10.73 -1.71
CA SER A 28 13.48 -11.52 -0.57
C SER A 28 12.16 -11.01 0.03
N ILE A 29 11.72 -9.82 -0.38
CA ILE A 29 10.48 -9.19 0.10
C ILE A 29 9.31 -9.64 -0.78
N SER A 30 8.36 -10.35 -0.20
CA SER A 30 7.03 -10.57 -0.77
C SER A 30 6.15 -9.33 -0.59
N ILE A 31 5.28 -9.06 -1.56
CA ILE A 31 4.37 -7.92 -1.55
C ILE A 31 2.94 -8.44 -1.54
N SER A 32 2.13 -7.96 -0.59
CA SER A 32 0.69 -8.13 -0.57
C SER A 32 0.01 -6.77 -0.72
N SER A 33 -1.19 -6.74 -1.29
CA SER A 33 -1.90 -5.49 -1.50
C SER A 33 -3.42 -5.69 -1.56
N GLY A 34 -4.17 -4.63 -1.29
CA GLY A 34 -5.63 -4.62 -1.44
C GLY A 34 -6.19 -3.21 -1.59
N ARG A 35 -7.39 -3.11 -2.16
CA ARG A 35 -8.08 -1.84 -2.42
C ARG A 35 -7.18 -0.91 -3.25
N ALA A 36 -7.06 0.36 -2.87
CA ALA A 36 -6.17 1.28 -3.57
C ALA A 36 -4.71 0.78 -3.63
N GLY A 37 -4.26 -0.09 -2.70
CA GLY A 37 -2.92 -0.69 -2.79
C GLY A 37 -2.75 -1.59 -4.03
N ALA A 38 -3.76 -2.40 -4.36
CA ALA A 38 -3.75 -3.22 -5.58
C ALA A 38 -3.77 -2.33 -6.83
N ALA A 39 -4.57 -1.26 -6.83
CA ALA A 39 -4.58 -0.29 -7.92
C ALA A 39 -3.21 0.39 -8.10
N MET A 40 -2.51 0.68 -7.00
CA MET A 40 -1.16 1.26 -7.04
C MET A 40 -0.16 0.28 -7.67
N MET A 41 -0.21 -1.00 -7.31
CA MET A 41 0.63 -2.05 -7.90
C MET A 41 0.47 -2.10 -9.42
N ASP A 42 -0.78 -2.09 -9.89
CA ASP A 42 -1.07 -2.07 -11.32
C ASP A 42 -0.59 -0.80 -12.03
N ALA A 43 -0.76 0.36 -11.40
CA ALA A 43 -0.28 1.63 -11.96
C ALA A 43 1.25 1.66 -12.07
N VAL A 44 1.97 1.08 -11.10
CA VAL A 44 3.42 0.91 -11.17
C VAL A 44 3.81 -0.03 -12.32
N ALA A 45 3.13 -1.18 -12.44
CA ALA A 45 3.38 -2.12 -13.53
C ALA A 45 3.14 -1.48 -14.91
N ALA A 46 2.01 -0.78 -15.08
CA ALA A 46 1.66 -0.07 -16.30
C ALA A 46 2.69 1.02 -16.66
N SER A 47 3.21 1.75 -15.67
CA SER A 47 4.25 2.77 -15.89
C SER A 47 5.56 2.22 -16.46
N ARG A 48 5.76 0.89 -16.38
CA ARG A 48 6.91 0.17 -16.93
C ARG A 48 6.56 -0.63 -18.21
N GLY A 49 5.38 -0.42 -18.78
CA GLY A 49 4.92 -1.11 -19.99
C GLY A 49 4.51 -2.58 -19.76
N ILE A 50 4.29 -2.99 -18.50
CA ILE A 50 3.78 -4.33 -18.21
C ILE A 50 2.28 -4.34 -18.48
N VAL A 51 1.87 -5.17 -19.45
CA VAL A 51 0.49 -5.25 -19.91
C VAL A 51 -0.25 -6.34 -19.15
N LYS A 52 -1.45 -6.02 -18.65
CA LYS A 52 -2.35 -6.98 -18.05
C LYS A 52 -2.87 -7.97 -19.09
N PRO A 53 -2.86 -9.28 -18.78
CA PRO A 53 -3.51 -10.24 -19.66
C PRO A 53 -5.03 -10.01 -19.61
N LYS A 54 -5.70 -10.11 -20.76
CA LYS A 54 -7.17 -10.00 -20.85
C LYS A 54 -7.81 -11.39 -20.67
N PRO A 55 -8.90 -11.51 -19.90
CA PRO A 55 -9.57 -12.80 -19.74
C PRO A 55 -10.08 -13.28 -21.11
N PRO A 56 -9.85 -14.56 -21.47
CA PRO A 56 -10.47 -15.19 -22.63
C PRO A 56 -12.00 -15.06 -22.59
N PRO A 57 -12.70 -14.99 -23.75
CA PRO A 57 -14.15 -14.77 -23.81
C PRO A 57 -14.96 -15.72 -22.92
N ALA A 58 -14.64 -17.02 -22.94
CA ALA A 58 -15.33 -18.02 -22.13
C ALA A 58 -15.20 -17.79 -20.61
N LEU A 59 -14.09 -17.19 -20.15
CA LEU A 59 -13.91 -16.84 -18.73
C LEU A 59 -14.59 -15.51 -18.41
N ALA A 60 -14.51 -14.53 -19.31
CA ALA A 60 -15.24 -13.27 -19.16
C ALA A 60 -16.77 -13.51 -19.08
N GLU A 61 -17.30 -14.40 -19.92
CA GLU A 61 -18.71 -14.83 -19.91
C GLU A 61 -19.09 -15.60 -18.65
N ALA A 62 -18.14 -16.32 -18.04
CA ALA A 62 -18.31 -16.99 -16.75
C ALA A 62 -18.19 -16.03 -15.54
N GLY A 63 -17.97 -14.73 -15.78
CA GLY A 63 -17.87 -13.71 -14.75
C GLY A 63 -16.47 -13.53 -14.15
N GLU A 64 -15.43 -14.10 -14.77
CA GLU A 64 -14.06 -13.89 -14.29
C GLU A 64 -13.57 -12.47 -14.56
N GLY A 65 -13.01 -11.87 -13.51
CA GLY A 65 -12.53 -10.49 -13.50
C GLY A 65 -11.19 -10.30 -14.21
N GLU A 66 -10.84 -9.02 -14.43
CA GLU A 66 -9.49 -8.65 -14.85
C GLU A 66 -8.45 -9.06 -13.80
N VAL A 67 -7.26 -9.41 -14.26
CA VAL A 67 -6.11 -9.64 -13.38
C VAL A 67 -5.65 -8.34 -12.74
N GLY A 68 -5.36 -8.40 -11.44
CA GLY A 68 -4.90 -7.26 -10.64
C GLY A 68 -6.05 -6.59 -9.90
N ALA A 69 -5.98 -5.26 -9.79
CA ALA A 69 -6.99 -4.43 -9.16
C ALA A 69 -8.31 -4.48 -9.93
N THR A 70 -9.40 -4.65 -9.19
CA THR A 70 -10.78 -4.52 -9.68
C THR A 70 -11.15 -3.05 -9.94
N ALA A 71 -12.35 -2.81 -10.48
CA ALA A 71 -12.88 -1.44 -10.58
C ALA A 71 -13.05 -0.80 -9.17
N GLU A 72 -13.53 -1.58 -8.20
CA GLU A 72 -13.71 -1.12 -6.81
C GLU A 72 -12.37 -0.74 -6.16
N ASP A 73 -11.31 -1.50 -6.43
CA ASP A 73 -9.97 -1.20 -5.93
C ASP A 73 -9.45 0.14 -6.47
N ARG A 74 -9.73 0.44 -7.74
CA ARG A 74 -9.34 1.70 -8.41
C ARG A 74 -10.15 2.90 -7.90
N GLU A 75 -11.36 2.66 -7.43
CA GLU A 75 -12.25 3.67 -6.83
C GLU A 75 -12.13 3.78 -5.31
N ALA A 76 -11.31 2.95 -4.66
CA ALA A 76 -11.13 3.02 -3.22
C ALA A 76 -10.31 4.25 -2.80
N ASP A 77 -10.77 4.96 -1.77
CA ASP A 77 -9.98 6.03 -1.12
C ASP A 77 -8.83 5.49 -0.28
N THR A 78 -9.02 4.28 0.28
CA THR A 78 -8.04 3.65 1.16
C THR A 78 -7.43 2.41 0.53
N GLY A 79 -6.17 2.17 0.85
CA GLY A 79 -5.40 1.04 0.36
C GLY A 79 -4.54 0.40 1.44
N PHE A 80 -4.11 -0.82 1.16
CA PHE A 80 -3.17 -1.56 1.99
C PHE A 80 -2.03 -2.11 1.12
N ILE A 81 -0.80 -2.02 1.61
CA ILE A 81 0.39 -2.66 1.04
C ILE A 81 1.16 -3.31 2.19
N GLY A 82 1.36 -4.63 2.12
CA GLY A 82 2.19 -5.38 3.05
C GLY A 82 3.49 -5.80 2.40
N LEU A 83 4.60 -5.66 3.12
CA LEU A 83 5.91 -6.16 2.74
C LEU A 83 6.30 -7.23 3.75
N SER A 84 6.70 -8.41 3.32
CA SER A 84 7.10 -9.48 4.24
C SER A 84 8.31 -10.25 3.73
N ILE A 85 9.21 -10.61 4.63
CA ILE A 85 10.36 -11.45 4.30
C ILE A 85 9.94 -12.89 4.43
N THR A 86 9.73 -13.55 3.29
CA THR A 86 9.22 -14.93 3.21
C THR A 86 10.28 -15.94 2.78
N ASP A 87 11.48 -15.48 2.42
CA ASP A 87 12.60 -16.38 2.16
C ASP A 87 13.13 -16.95 3.47
N ARG A 88 13.07 -18.28 3.61
CA ARG A 88 13.53 -19.01 4.80
C ARG A 88 15.03 -18.93 5.02
N GLN A 89 15.80 -18.51 4.02
CA GLN A 89 17.25 -18.33 4.14
C GLN A 89 17.64 -16.91 4.59
N ASP A 90 16.71 -15.94 4.58
CA ASP A 90 16.95 -14.60 5.13
C ASP A 90 16.85 -14.66 6.66
N SER A 91 17.85 -14.09 7.36
CA SER A 91 17.88 -14.06 8.83
C SER A 91 16.72 -13.27 9.46
N ARG A 92 16.01 -12.48 8.63
CA ARG A 92 14.82 -11.69 9.01
C ARG A 92 13.53 -12.39 8.57
N PHE A 93 13.55 -13.68 8.25
CA PHE A 93 12.34 -14.43 7.90
C PHE A 93 11.23 -14.20 8.94
N GLY A 94 10.03 -13.88 8.45
CA GLY A 94 8.86 -13.56 9.29
C GLY A 94 8.75 -12.09 9.68
N HIS A 95 9.76 -11.26 9.42
CA HIS A 95 9.64 -9.81 9.59
C HIS A 95 8.68 -9.24 8.53
N LYS A 96 7.87 -8.25 8.91
CA LYS A 96 6.85 -7.63 8.04
C LYS A 96 6.66 -6.14 8.29
N LEU A 97 6.24 -5.42 7.25
CA LEU A 97 5.93 -4.00 7.24
C LEU A 97 4.58 -3.78 6.53
N ASP A 98 3.57 -3.43 7.29
CA ASP A 98 2.18 -3.32 6.86
C ASP A 98 1.80 -1.83 6.79
N MET A 99 1.36 -1.36 5.62
CA MET A 99 1.03 0.04 5.36
C MET A 99 -0.44 0.16 4.98
N ALA A 100 -1.21 0.93 5.75
CA ALA A 100 -2.56 1.33 5.41
C ALA A 100 -2.58 2.83 5.11
N PHE A 101 -3.15 3.23 3.98
CA PHE A 101 -3.13 4.63 3.56
C PHE A 101 -4.49 5.12 3.07
N ASN A 102 -4.65 6.44 3.09
CA ASN A 102 -5.80 7.17 2.55
C ASN A 102 -5.30 8.20 1.52
N ARG A 103 -5.54 7.96 0.23
CA ARG A 103 -5.14 8.90 -0.82
C ARG A 103 -5.99 10.18 -0.84
N ALA A 104 -7.16 10.16 -0.17
CA ALA A 104 -8.01 11.34 0.01
C ALA A 104 -7.59 12.21 1.22
N ALA A 105 -6.48 11.91 1.89
CA ALA A 105 -6.00 12.71 3.03
C ALA A 105 -5.62 14.15 2.64
N GLY A 106 -5.37 14.42 1.35
CA GLY A 106 -5.09 15.77 0.84
C GLY A 106 -3.79 16.37 1.39
N ILE A 107 -2.82 15.53 1.75
CA ILE A 107 -1.49 15.95 2.21
C ILE A 107 -0.56 15.93 1.00
N ALA A 108 0.17 17.01 0.76
CA ALA A 108 1.16 17.07 -0.31
C ALA A 108 2.37 16.18 0.03
N SER A 109 2.90 15.44 -0.95
CA SER A 109 3.96 14.44 -0.73
C SER A 109 5.26 15.03 -0.14
N ASP A 110 5.56 16.28 -0.44
CA ASP A 110 6.71 17.02 0.11
C ASP A 110 6.53 17.33 1.61
N SER A 111 5.29 17.55 2.04
CA SER A 111 4.91 17.87 3.41
C SER A 111 4.72 16.63 4.28
N MET A 112 4.70 15.43 3.69
CA MET A 112 4.53 14.18 4.42
C MET A 112 5.75 13.83 5.27
N THR A 113 5.53 13.61 6.57
CA THR A 113 6.55 13.21 7.54
C THR A 113 6.19 11.90 8.23
N LEU A 114 7.19 11.07 8.51
CA LEU A 114 7.04 9.88 9.33
C LEU A 114 7.15 10.26 10.82
N VAL A 115 6.16 9.87 11.61
CA VAL A 115 6.10 10.12 13.06
C VAL A 115 5.96 8.78 13.77
N TRP A 116 6.81 8.54 14.76
CA TRP A 116 6.68 7.38 15.63
C TRP A 116 5.46 7.55 16.54
N VAL A 117 4.59 6.54 16.58
CA VAL A 117 3.39 6.52 17.42
C VAL A 117 3.72 5.68 18.66
N ASP A 118 4.35 6.31 19.65
CA ASP A 118 4.64 5.67 20.95
C ASP A 118 3.65 6.18 22.00
N ASP A 119 3.13 5.27 22.82
CA ASP A 119 2.37 5.64 24.02
C ASP A 119 3.30 6.27 25.09
N ARG A 120 4.62 6.09 25.00
CA ARG A 120 5.61 6.48 26.02
C ARG A 120 6.16 7.91 25.91
N GLN A 121 5.84 8.67 24.86
CA GLN A 121 6.36 10.05 24.67
C GLN A 121 5.30 11.16 24.69
N GLY A 122 4.14 10.94 25.32
CA GLY A 122 3.09 11.97 25.39
C GLY A 122 2.30 12.15 24.09
N ALA A 123 2.43 11.23 23.13
CA ALA A 123 1.65 11.18 21.89
C ALA A 123 0.28 10.51 22.05
N GLY A 124 -0.24 10.39 23.29
CA GLY A 124 -1.43 9.60 23.62
C GLY A 124 -2.67 9.95 22.80
N GLU A 125 -2.84 11.21 22.38
CA GLU A 125 -3.99 11.60 21.55
C GLU A 125 -3.81 11.24 20.07
N LEU A 126 -2.61 11.42 19.50
CA LEU A 126 -2.33 10.96 18.14
C LEU A 126 -2.43 9.43 18.09
N ALA A 127 -1.85 8.74 19.07
CA ALA A 127 -1.93 7.29 19.22
C ALA A 127 -3.39 6.80 19.34
N ARG A 128 -4.23 7.45 20.16
CA ARG A 128 -5.66 7.13 20.23
C ARG A 128 -6.42 7.41 18.94
N LYS A 129 -6.16 8.53 18.28
CA LYS A 129 -6.78 8.90 16.99
C LYS A 129 -6.41 7.89 15.90
N VAL A 130 -5.14 7.56 15.82
CA VAL A 130 -4.54 6.59 14.90
C VAL A 130 -5.15 5.21 15.18
N GLY A 131 -5.05 4.71 16.41
CA GLY A 131 -5.55 3.39 16.82
C GLY A 131 -7.07 3.19 16.71
N ALA A 132 -7.87 4.24 16.83
CA ALA A 132 -9.33 4.18 16.63
C ALA A 132 -9.76 4.40 15.17
N GLY A 133 -8.85 4.84 14.31
CA GLY A 133 -9.13 5.27 12.94
C GLY A 133 -9.41 4.10 11.96
N ARG A 134 -10.02 4.43 10.81
CA ARG A 134 -10.28 3.46 9.72
C ARG A 134 -8.99 2.80 9.21
N LEU A 135 -7.87 3.53 9.22
CA LEU A 135 -6.57 3.00 8.79
C LEU A 135 -6.04 1.93 9.76
N ALA A 136 -6.24 2.08 11.07
CA ALA A 136 -5.82 1.05 12.03
C ALA A 136 -6.55 -0.26 11.81
N LYS A 137 -7.85 -0.20 11.48
CA LYS A 137 -8.66 -1.38 11.18
C LYS A 137 -8.23 -2.13 9.90
N MET A 138 -7.41 -1.50 9.06
CA MET A 138 -6.86 -2.11 7.85
C MET A 138 -5.52 -2.80 8.10
N LEU A 139 -4.87 -2.55 9.24
CA LEU A 139 -3.65 -3.24 9.62
C LEU A 139 -3.98 -4.52 10.40
N PRO A 140 -3.16 -5.58 10.28
CA PRO A 140 -3.33 -6.79 11.08
C PRO A 140 -3.30 -6.48 12.59
N ASN A 141 -4.31 -6.97 13.31
CA ASN A 141 -4.46 -6.81 14.76
C ASN A 141 -3.78 -7.94 15.55
N ASP A 142 -2.65 -8.44 15.07
CA ASP A 142 -1.92 -9.50 15.78
C ASP A 142 -1.32 -8.93 17.06
N SER A 143 -2.01 -9.15 18.17
CA SER A 143 -1.72 -8.59 19.50
C SER A 143 -0.52 -9.24 20.20
N GLY A 144 0.16 -10.17 19.54
CA GLY A 144 1.31 -10.92 20.08
C GLY A 144 2.67 -10.49 19.55
N GLU A 145 2.76 -9.56 18.61
CA GLU A 145 4.03 -9.10 18.03
C GLU A 145 4.41 -7.73 18.58
N ASP A 146 5.66 -7.58 19.04
CA ASP A 146 6.23 -6.31 19.49
C ASP A 146 6.46 -5.42 18.25
N ALA A 147 5.39 -4.71 17.87
CA ALA A 147 5.32 -3.97 16.61
C ALA A 147 5.52 -2.46 16.83
N SER A 148 6.42 -1.89 16.06
CA SER A 148 6.59 -0.44 15.97
C SER A 148 5.48 0.15 15.10
N ILE A 149 4.77 1.16 15.62
CA ILE A 149 3.71 1.85 14.88
C ILE A 149 4.20 3.25 14.49
N PHE A 150 4.02 3.58 13.21
CA PHE A 150 4.30 4.90 12.67
C PHE A 150 3.06 5.46 12.01
N ALA A 151 2.97 6.79 11.99
CA ALA A 151 2.00 7.53 11.19
C ALA A 151 2.74 8.35 10.15
N VAL A 152 2.15 8.50 8.96
CA VAL A 152 2.57 9.51 7.99
C VAL A 152 1.63 10.69 8.10
N THR A 153 2.15 11.84 8.53
CA THR A 153 1.38 13.04 8.83
C THR A 153 1.76 14.22 7.93
N ASP A 154 1.05 15.34 8.05
CA ASP A 154 1.32 16.62 7.39
C ASP A 154 2.45 17.44 8.05
N GLY A 155 3.36 16.81 8.78
CA GLY A 155 4.39 17.49 9.57
C GLY A 155 3.99 17.74 11.03
N ALA A 156 2.70 17.66 11.35
CA ALA A 156 2.21 17.82 12.72
C ALA A 156 2.25 16.49 13.49
N THR A 157 2.40 16.59 14.82
CA THR A 157 2.48 15.45 15.75
C THR A 157 1.38 15.44 16.82
N GLY A 158 0.51 16.47 16.83
CA GLY A 158 -0.59 16.62 17.79
C GLY A 158 -1.93 16.03 17.34
N PRO A 159 -3.00 16.17 18.15
CA PRO A 159 -4.33 15.61 17.84
C PRO A 159 -4.93 16.11 16.52
N ASN A 160 -4.54 17.31 16.10
CA ASN A 160 -5.02 17.96 14.89
C ASN A 160 -4.24 17.54 13.64
N ALA A 161 -3.17 16.74 13.77
CA ALA A 161 -2.38 16.28 12.63
C ALA A 161 -3.25 15.50 11.63
N LYS A 162 -3.12 15.80 10.34
CA LYS A 162 -3.73 14.98 9.30
C LYS A 162 -2.88 13.72 9.13
N VAL A 163 -3.53 12.58 8.98
CA VAL A 163 -2.85 11.28 8.83
C VAL A 163 -3.15 10.74 7.44
N ALA A 164 -2.11 10.61 6.62
CA ALA A 164 -2.19 9.99 5.29
C ALA A 164 -2.02 8.48 5.33
N ALA A 165 -1.20 7.96 6.26
CA ALA A 165 -0.99 6.53 6.40
C ALA A 165 -0.65 6.12 7.83
N MET A 166 -0.85 4.84 8.09
CA MET A 166 -0.36 4.13 9.26
C MET A 166 0.53 3.00 8.79
N ILE A 167 1.61 2.77 9.53
CA ILE A 167 2.60 1.76 9.22
C ILE A 167 2.82 0.94 10.48
N ARG A 168 2.65 -0.38 10.39
CA ARG A 168 2.97 -1.35 11.44
C ARG A 168 4.19 -2.14 11.00
N SER A 169 5.24 -2.09 11.79
CA SER A 169 6.51 -2.77 11.52
C SER A 169 6.77 -3.84 12.58
N VAL A 170 7.16 -5.02 12.13
CA VAL A 170 7.63 -6.12 12.98
C VAL A 170 9.02 -6.48 12.49
N GLY A 171 10.04 -5.91 13.14
CA GLY A 171 11.45 -6.13 12.81
C GLY A 171 11.91 -5.50 11.48
N MET A 172 11.15 -4.54 10.91
CA MET A 172 11.48 -3.84 9.66
C MET A 172 11.52 -2.32 9.83
N ASP A 173 11.89 -1.82 11.00
CA ASP A 173 11.87 -0.39 11.32
C ASP A 173 12.86 0.40 10.44
N ASP A 174 13.94 -0.24 10.02
CA ASP A 174 14.91 0.27 9.04
C ASP A 174 14.27 0.59 7.67
N LEU A 175 13.17 -0.08 7.34
CA LEU A 175 12.41 0.11 6.10
C LEU A 175 11.25 1.10 6.24
N ALA A 176 11.07 1.73 7.40
CA ALA A 176 10.04 2.75 7.58
C ALA A 176 10.26 3.97 6.65
N THR A 177 11.52 4.28 6.29
CA THR A 177 11.83 5.30 5.26
C THR A 177 11.36 4.87 3.87
N SER A 178 11.53 3.59 3.52
CA SER A 178 11.00 3.04 2.27
C SER A 178 9.48 3.06 2.24
N ALA A 179 8.83 2.77 3.37
CA ALA A 179 7.38 2.94 3.51
C ALA A 179 6.94 4.39 3.29
N LEU A 180 7.64 5.37 3.87
CA LEU A 180 7.37 6.79 3.60
C LEU A 180 7.48 7.10 2.10
N ALA A 181 8.51 6.59 1.41
CA ALA A 181 8.68 6.79 -0.03
C ALA A 181 7.52 6.18 -0.84
N ILE A 182 7.04 4.99 -0.48
CA ILE A 182 5.86 4.35 -1.06
C ILE A 182 4.63 5.24 -0.87
N ILE A 183 4.37 5.70 0.36
CA ILE A 183 3.21 6.55 0.67
C ILE A 183 3.26 7.88 -0.10
N LYS A 184 4.44 8.51 -0.19
CA LYS A 184 4.63 9.74 -0.98
C LYS A 184 4.33 9.53 -2.47
N ALA A 185 4.55 8.33 -2.99
CA ALA A 185 4.31 7.99 -4.39
C ALA A 185 2.84 7.65 -4.70
N VAL A 186 1.98 7.45 -3.68
CA VAL A 186 0.56 7.16 -3.89
C VAL A 186 -0.10 8.20 -4.79
N GLY A 187 0.12 9.50 -4.55
CA GLY A 187 -0.48 10.57 -5.37
C GLY A 187 0.00 10.58 -6.83
N ARG A 188 1.19 10.04 -7.11
CA ARG A 188 1.73 9.91 -8.48
C ARG A 188 1.07 8.76 -9.24
N TYR A 189 0.89 7.62 -8.59
CA TYR A 189 0.36 6.41 -9.24
C TYR A 189 -1.16 6.31 -9.18
N LEU A 190 -1.76 6.96 -8.18
CA LEU A 190 -3.20 7.03 -7.94
C LEU A 190 -3.59 8.48 -7.71
N PRO A 191 -3.58 9.32 -8.77
CA PRO A 191 -4.14 10.66 -8.65
C PRO A 191 -5.55 10.57 -8.05
N GLY A 192 -5.88 11.52 -7.19
CA GLY A 192 -7.16 11.50 -6.45
C GLY A 192 -8.34 11.33 -7.40
N LEU A 193 -9.39 10.65 -6.94
CA LEU A 193 -10.67 10.62 -7.64
C LEU A 193 -11.23 12.04 -7.55
N THR A 194 -10.92 12.88 -8.53
CA THR A 194 -11.58 14.16 -8.66
C THR A 194 -13.05 13.86 -8.89
N GLY A 195 -13.88 14.05 -7.87
CA GLY A 195 -15.33 14.10 -8.04
C GLY A 195 -15.63 15.05 -9.20
N GLY A 196 -16.45 14.59 -10.14
CA GLY A 196 -16.69 15.29 -11.41
C GLY A 196 -17.07 16.75 -11.25
N GLY A 197 -16.51 17.59 -12.12
CA GLY A 197 -16.86 18.99 -12.27
C GLY A 197 -16.58 19.41 -13.72
N THR A 198 -17.66 19.70 -14.45
CA THR A 198 -17.75 20.21 -15.81
C THR A 198 -16.77 21.35 -16.14
N GLY A 199 -16.15 21.29 -17.33
CA GLY A 199 -15.44 22.42 -17.91
C GLY A 199 -15.10 22.19 -19.38
N SER A 200 -15.99 22.63 -20.26
CA SER A 200 -15.81 22.65 -21.71
C SER A 200 -14.50 23.31 -22.13
N ARG A 201 -13.83 22.72 -23.13
CA ARG A 201 -13.29 23.43 -24.28
C ARG A 201 -13.50 22.58 -25.53
#